data_AF-A0A7R9GJ79-F1
#
_entry.id   AF-A0A7R9GJ79-F1
#
_cell.length_a   1.000
_cell.length_b   1.000
_cell.length_c   1.000
_cell.angle_alpha   90.00
_cell.angle_beta   90.00
_cell.angle_gamma   90.00
#
_symmetry.space_group_name_H-M   'P 1'
#
loop_
_entity.id
_entity.type
_entity.pdbx_description
1 polymer ?
#
loop_
_entity_poly.entity_id
_entity_poly.type
_entity_poly.pdbx_seq_one_letter_code
_entity_poly.pdbx_strand_id
1 'polypeptide(L)'
;MGSVLDVLVGSCLFGCLTFAMWDPRNLGARRELGAIFMGLAVIAIALSFGYNSGFPINPARDFAARLFAVMAGWGTGLFHYYDYYFWIPVVVPHIGCLLGALLYELYIGFHFPYWTFNNESGAAEIVHPAPRPAEDSSNNNKLIRAEPCISIMCCFVLVKLSS
;
A
#
# COMPACT_ATOMS: atom_id res chain seq x y z
N MET A 1 -18.26 11.92 -12.10
CA MET A 1 -18.08 10.46 -11.98
C MET A 1 -16.69 10.00 -12.41
N GLY A 2 -16.14 10.47 -13.54
CA GLY A 2 -14.78 10.12 -13.98
C GLY A 2 -13.72 10.27 -12.89
N SER A 3 -13.72 11.40 -12.18
CA SER A 3 -12.71 11.69 -11.16
C SER A 3 -12.65 10.74 -9.99
N VAL A 4 -13.77 10.14 -9.58
CA VAL A 4 -13.78 9.15 -8.50
C VAL A 4 -13.06 7.88 -8.95
N LEU A 5 -13.31 7.43 -10.18
CA LEU A 5 -12.69 6.24 -10.74
C LEU A 5 -11.18 6.44 -10.92
N ASP A 6 -10.76 7.59 -11.44
CA ASP A 6 -9.32 7.87 -11.63
C ASP A 6 -8.56 7.89 -10.30
N VAL A 7 -9.12 8.53 -9.27
CA VAL A 7 -8.51 8.59 -7.94
C VAL A 7 -8.49 7.21 -7.29
N LEU A 8 -9.57 6.45 -7.45
CA LEU A 8 -9.67 5.09 -6.92
C LEU A 8 -8.64 4.16 -7.56
N VAL A 9 -8.59 4.10 -8.89
CA VAL A 9 -7.67 3.24 -9.64
C VAL A 9 -6.22 3.67 -9.42
N GLY A 10 -5.93 4.97 -9.48
CA GLY A 10 -4.59 5.50 -9.24
C GLY A 10 -4.08 5.20 -7.83
N SER A 11 -4.92 5.38 -6.81
CA SER A 11 -4.56 5.08 -5.42
C SER A 11 -4.48 3.58 -5.16
N CYS A 12 -5.28 2.76 -5.86
CA CYS A 12 -5.20 1.31 -5.82
C CYS A 12 -3.87 0.80 -6.39
N LEU A 13 -3.45 1.31 -7.55
CA LEU A 13 -2.16 0.96 -8.15
C LEU A 13 -0.99 1.40 -7.27
N PHE A 14 -1.05 2.62 -6.72
CA PHE A 14 -0.06 3.10 -5.78
C PHE A 14 0.02 2.21 -4.52
N GLY A 15 -1.13 1.86 -3.93
CA GLY A 15 -1.23 0.90 -2.84
C GLY A 15 -0.57 -0.44 -3.17
N CYS A 16 -0.94 -1.09 -4.28
CA CYS A 16 -0.33 -2.34 -4.72
C CYS A 16 1.21 -2.24 -4.83
N LEU A 17 1.72 -1.16 -5.44
CA LEU A 17 3.15 -0.96 -5.65
C LEU A 17 3.90 -0.71 -4.34
N THR A 18 3.34 0.07 -3.42
CA THR A 18 3.94 0.26 -2.09
C THR A 18 4.12 -1.06 -1.35
N PHE A 19 3.09 -1.92 -1.34
CA PHE A 19 3.20 -3.25 -0.74
C PHE A 19 4.21 -4.12 -1.47
N ALA A 20 4.16 -4.13 -2.81
CA ALA A 20 5.09 -4.88 -3.62
C ALA A 20 6.55 -4.50 -3.35
N MET A 21 6.84 -3.21 -3.11
CA MET A 21 8.20 -2.75 -2.87
C MET A 21 8.69 -2.96 -1.44
N TRP A 22 7.78 -2.96 -0.46
CA TRP A 22 8.15 -3.09 0.95
C TRP A 22 8.03 -4.52 1.47
N ASP A 23 7.45 -5.43 0.70
CA ASP A 23 7.44 -6.85 1.02
C ASP A 23 8.84 -7.46 0.82
N PRO A 24 9.52 -7.92 1.89
CA PRO A 24 10.84 -8.55 1.78
C PRO A 24 10.81 -9.88 1.03
N ARG A 25 9.63 -10.48 0.84
CA ARG A 25 9.43 -11.71 0.05
C ARG A 25 9.39 -11.43 -1.44
N ASN A 26 8.92 -10.25 -1.82
CA ASN A 26 8.90 -9.79 -3.20
C ASN A 26 10.25 -9.18 -3.56
N LEU A 27 10.60 -9.16 -4.86
CA LEU A 27 11.89 -8.73 -5.41
C LEU A 27 12.60 -7.78 -4.44
N GLY A 28 13.64 -8.27 -3.76
CA GLY A 28 14.36 -7.54 -2.72
C GLY A 28 15.07 -6.32 -3.29
N ALA A 29 14.29 -5.29 -3.65
CA ALA A 29 14.77 -4.04 -4.16
C ALA A 29 15.71 -3.49 -3.09
N ARG A 30 16.91 -3.09 -3.51
CA ARG A 30 17.89 -2.48 -2.61
C ARG A 30 17.16 -1.37 -1.86
N ARG A 31 17.00 -1.53 -0.54
CA ARG A 31 16.22 -0.59 0.30
C ARG A 31 16.63 0.86 0.08
N GLU A 32 17.91 1.05 -0.21
CA GLU A 32 18.54 2.32 -0.56
C GLU A 32 17.93 3.03 -1.78
N LEU A 33 17.38 2.29 -2.75
CA LEU A 33 16.76 2.81 -3.97
C LEU A 33 15.23 2.86 -3.87
N GLY A 34 14.65 2.45 -2.74
CA GLY A 34 13.20 2.37 -2.56
C GLY A 34 12.50 3.70 -2.83
N ALA A 35 13.06 4.82 -2.35
CA ALA A 35 12.48 6.14 -2.59
C ALA A 35 12.49 6.55 -4.08
N ILE A 36 13.53 6.18 -4.83
CA ILE A 36 13.65 6.49 -6.26
C ILE A 36 12.61 5.71 -7.06
N PHE A 37 12.49 4.41 -6.81
CA PHE A 37 11.51 3.56 -7.48
C PHE A 37 10.07 3.97 -7.13
N MET A 38 9.81 4.34 -5.87
CA MET A 38 8.51 4.90 -5.48
C MET A 38 8.22 6.22 -6.19
N GLY A 39 9.22 7.10 -6.32
CA GLY A 39 9.09 8.36 -7.04
C GLY A 39 8.78 8.15 -8.53
N LEU A 40 9.47 7.22 -9.18
CA LEU A 40 9.20 6.84 -10.58
C LEU A 40 7.81 6.23 -10.75
N ALA A 41 7.36 5.39 -9.81
CA ALA A 41 6.01 4.86 -9.80
C ALA A 41 4.96 5.97 -9.71
N VAL A 42 5.13 6.92 -8.80
CA VAL A 42 4.23 8.08 -8.66
C VAL A 42 4.21 8.92 -9.94
N ILE A 43 5.37 9.16 -10.58
CA ILE A 43 5.44 9.89 -11.84
C ILE A 43 4.70 9.14 -12.95
N ALA A 44 4.92 7.83 -13.08
CA ALA A 44 4.24 7.02 -14.10
C ALA A 44 2.72 7.08 -13.93
N ILE A 45 2.21 6.90 -12.70
CA ILE A 45 0.78 6.96 -12.43
C ILE A 45 0.25 8.39 -12.67
N ALA A 46 0.99 9.43 -12.28
CA ALA A 46 0.60 10.82 -12.51
C ALA A 46 0.52 11.16 -14.00
N LEU A 47 1.41 10.62 -14.85
CA LEU A 47 1.33 10.83 -16.29
C LEU A 47 0.17 10.05 -16.93
N SER A 48 -0.16 8.87 -16.42
CA SER A 48 -1.26 8.04 -16.94
C SER A 48 -2.65 8.50 -16.48
N PHE A 49 -2.79 8.92 -15.22
CA PHE A 49 -4.08 9.24 -14.58
C PHE A 49 -4.20 10.70 -14.14
N GLY A 50 -3.20 11.55 -14.42
CA GLY A 50 -3.21 12.96 -14.03
C GLY A 50 -4.13 13.84 -14.86
N TYR A 51 -4.42 13.47 -16.11
CA TYR A 51 -5.17 14.32 -17.03
C TYR A 51 -6.62 14.58 -16.60
N ASN A 52 -7.29 13.58 -16.02
CA ASN A 52 -8.71 13.72 -15.67
C ASN A 52 -8.93 14.50 -14.36
N SER A 53 -8.07 14.34 -13.35
CA SER A 53 -8.36 14.83 -11.98
C SER A 53 -7.15 15.38 -11.22
N GLY A 54 -5.97 15.48 -11.85
CA GLY A 54 -4.76 16.00 -11.20
C GLY A 54 -4.14 15.07 -10.15
N PHE A 55 -4.55 13.79 -10.15
CA PHE A 55 -4.00 12.72 -9.29
C PHE A 55 -3.85 13.11 -7.81
N PRO A 56 -4.94 13.43 -7.09
CA PRO A 56 -4.89 13.72 -5.67
C PRO A 56 -4.86 12.42 -4.85
N ILE A 57 -3.71 11.75 -4.83
CA ILE A 57 -3.48 10.59 -3.95
C ILE A 57 -3.33 11.02 -2.49
N ASN A 58 -2.79 12.20 -2.23
CA ASN A 58 -2.46 12.62 -0.87
C ASN A 58 -3.53 13.59 -0.33
N PRO A 59 -4.33 13.18 0.67
CA PRO A 59 -5.38 14.02 1.25
C PRO A 59 -4.81 15.30 1.87
N ALA A 60 -3.61 15.24 2.48
CA ALA A 60 -2.96 16.40 3.07
C ALA A 60 -2.49 17.39 1.99
N ARG A 61 -2.03 16.92 0.83
CA ARG A 61 -1.63 17.77 -0.30
C ARG A 61 -2.81 18.63 -0.78
N ASP A 62 -3.97 18.00 -0.93
CA ASP A 62 -5.15 18.67 -1.45
C ASP A 62 -5.79 19.59 -0.41
N PHE A 63 -5.95 19.10 0.83
CA PHE A 63 -6.55 19.88 1.91
C PHE A 63 -5.70 21.08 2.34
N ALA A 64 -4.37 20.92 2.44
CA ALA A 64 -3.48 22.01 2.82
C ALA A 64 -3.45 23.13 1.76
N ALA A 65 -3.44 22.77 0.48
CA ALA A 65 -3.50 23.75 -0.60
C ALA A 65 -4.83 24.54 -0.58
N ARG A 66 -5.96 23.87 -0.31
CA ARG A 66 -7.26 24.53 -0.17
C ARG A 66 -7.32 25.45 1.05
N LEU A 67 -6.81 25.01 2.19
CA LEU A 67 -6.77 25.82 3.41
C LEU A 67 -5.88 27.06 3.21
N PHE A 68 -4.72 26.89 2.58
CA PHE A 68 -3.84 28.01 2.24
C PHE A 68 -4.53 29.02 1.31
N ALA A 69 -5.24 28.55 0.28
CA ALA A 69 -5.97 29.44 -0.62
C ALA A 69 -7.09 30.23 0.09
N VAL A 70 -7.79 29.60 1.04
CA VAL A 70 -8.80 30.29 1.87
C VAL A 70 -8.15 31.37 2.72
N MET A 71 -7.02 31.06 3.37
CA MET A 71 -6.26 32.04 4.16
C MET A 71 -5.69 33.17 3.31
N ALA A 72 -5.33 32.88 2.06
CA ALA A 72 -4.81 33.85 1.11
C ALA A 72 -5.90 34.74 0.46
N GLY A 73 -7.16 34.60 0.88
CA GLY A 73 -8.26 35.48 0.47
C GLY A 73 -9.07 35.01 -0.73
N TRP A 74 -8.85 33.79 -1.25
CA TRP A 74 -9.70 33.23 -2.32
C TRP A 74 -11.11 32.83 -1.85
N GLY A 75 -11.38 32.88 -0.54
CA GLY A 75 -12.69 32.60 0.06
C GLY A 75 -13.00 31.11 0.21
N THR A 76 -14.19 30.78 0.72
CA THR A 76 -14.62 29.38 0.99
C THR A 76 -15.23 28.68 -0.23
N GLY A 77 -15.25 29.35 -1.39
CA GLY A 77 -15.77 28.79 -2.64
C GLY A 77 -15.04 27.51 -3.10
N LEU A 78 -13.78 27.33 -2.70
CA LEU A 78 -12.98 26.14 -3.02
C LEU A 78 -13.52 24.84 -2.39
N PHE A 79 -14.32 24.94 -1.33
CA PHE A 79 -14.97 23.80 -0.69
C PHE A 79 -16.33 23.46 -1.31
N HIS A 80 -16.99 24.43 -1.94
CA HIS A 80 -18.31 24.26 -2.56
C HIS A 80 -18.22 23.94 -4.07
N TYR A 81 -17.02 24.02 -4.64
CA TYR A 81 -16.77 23.79 -6.05
C TYR A 81 -17.06 22.34 -6.48
N TYR A 82 -17.74 22.16 -7.62
CA TYR A 82 -18.19 20.87 -8.18
C TYR A 82 -18.84 19.94 -7.14
N ASP A 83 -19.97 20.36 -6.55
CA ASP A 83 -20.74 19.58 -5.57
C ASP A 83 -19.87 19.01 -4.44
N TYR A 84 -19.13 19.88 -3.78
CA TYR A 84 -18.25 19.54 -2.66
C TYR A 84 -17.10 18.60 -3.05
N TYR A 85 -16.43 18.81 -4.18
CA TYR A 85 -15.33 17.96 -4.64
C TYR A 85 -14.23 17.69 -3.60
N PHE A 86 -14.04 18.56 -2.61
CA PHE A 86 -13.03 18.43 -1.55
C PHE A 86 -13.04 17.09 -0.80
N TRP A 87 -14.18 16.41 -0.67
CA TRP A 87 -14.26 15.14 0.08
C TRP A 87 -13.67 13.96 -0.71
N ILE A 88 -13.72 14.01 -2.05
CA ILE A 88 -13.22 12.96 -2.93
C ILE A 88 -11.73 12.68 -2.69
N PRO A 89 -10.81 13.67 -2.79
CA PRO A 89 -9.39 13.46 -2.53
C PRO A 89 -9.06 13.19 -1.07
N VAL A 90 -10.03 13.37 -0.15
CA VAL A 90 -9.87 13.04 1.27
C VAL A 90 -10.20 11.56 1.51
N VAL A 91 -11.33 11.07 1.01
CA VAL A 91 -11.83 9.73 1.36
C VAL A 91 -11.40 8.66 0.36
N VAL A 92 -11.48 8.95 -0.94
CA VAL A 92 -11.29 7.95 -2.00
C VAL A 92 -9.87 7.37 -2.02
N PRO A 93 -8.78 8.14 -1.78
CA PRO A 93 -7.44 7.57 -1.76
C PRO A 93 -7.25 6.51 -0.68
N HIS A 94 -7.88 6.66 0.49
CA HIS A 94 -7.80 5.66 1.56
C HIS A 94 -8.47 4.34 1.14
N ILE A 95 -9.65 4.44 0.52
CA ILE A 95 -10.36 3.26 -0.01
C ILE A 95 -9.54 2.59 -1.11
N GLY A 96 -8.95 3.37 -2.02
CA GLY A 96 -8.08 2.87 -3.07
C GLY A 96 -6.86 2.16 -2.52
N CYS A 97 -6.13 2.74 -1.56
CA CYS A 97 -4.98 2.11 -0.94
C CYS A 97 -5.33 0.78 -0.22
N LEU A 98 -6.46 0.73 0.48
CA LEU A 98 -6.95 -0.50 1.12
C LEU A 98 -7.25 -1.59 0.08
N LEU A 99 -7.93 -1.24 -1.01
CA LEU A 99 -8.19 -2.16 -2.12
C LEU A 99 -6.88 -2.64 -2.76
N GLY A 100 -5.91 -1.74 -2.95
CA GLY A 100 -4.59 -2.09 -3.47
C GLY A 100 -3.84 -3.09 -2.57
N ALA A 101 -3.92 -2.91 -1.25
CA ALA A 101 -3.37 -3.85 -0.27
C ALA A 101 -3.99 -5.25 -0.41
N LEU A 102 -5.32 -5.29 -0.50
CA LEU A 102 -6.07 -6.54 -0.63
C LEU A 102 -5.74 -7.26 -1.94
N LEU A 103 -5.66 -6.52 -3.06
CA LEU A 103 -5.28 -7.08 -4.35
C LEU A 103 -3.85 -7.61 -4.33
N TYR A 104 -2.91 -6.89 -3.71
CA TYR A 104 -1.54 -7.36 -3.58
C TYR A 104 -1.47 -8.71 -2.84
N GLU A 105 -2.16 -8.83 -1.69
CA GLU A 105 -2.15 -10.06 -0.91
C GLU A 105 -2.81 -11.22 -1.68
N LEU A 106 -3.96 -10.95 -2.32
CA LEU A 106 -4.71 -11.97 -3.06
C LEU A 106 -3.92 -12.51 -4.26
N TYR A 107 -3.30 -11.63 -5.04
CA TYR A 107 -2.64 -12.00 -6.29
C TYR A 107 -1.17 -12.37 -6.11
N ILE A 108 -0.46 -11.78 -5.16
CA ILE A 108 0.99 -11.97 -4.99
C ILE A 108 1.30 -12.56 -3.62
N GLY A 109 0.80 -11.95 -2.54
CA GLY A 109 1.10 -12.36 -1.15
C GLY A 109 0.84 -13.84 -0.87
N PHE A 110 -0.29 -14.37 -1.32
CA PHE A 110 -0.65 -15.80 -1.13
C PHE A 110 0.17 -16.78 -1.97
N HIS A 111 0.90 -16.31 -2.99
CA HIS A 111 1.68 -17.16 -3.87
C HIS A 111 3.15 -17.27 -3.43
N PHE A 112 3.60 -16.53 -2.41
CA PHE A 112 4.97 -16.63 -1.93
C PHE A 112 5.22 -17.90 -1.09
N PRO A 113 6.36 -18.59 -1.29
CA PRO A 113 6.75 -19.72 -0.47
C PRO A 113 7.12 -19.27 0.96
N TYR A 114 7.00 -20.18 1.91
CA TYR A 114 7.46 -19.94 3.28
C TYR A 114 8.96 -20.24 3.38
N TRP A 115 9.64 -19.49 4.24
CA TRP A 115 11.06 -19.72 4.53
C TRP A 115 11.17 -20.50 5.83
N THR A 116 11.84 -21.65 5.79
CA THR A 116 12.19 -22.40 6.99
C THR A 116 13.69 -22.32 7.22
N PHE A 117 14.09 -21.95 8.43
CA PHE A 117 15.49 -22.02 8.83
C PHE A 117 15.79 -23.43 9.31
N ASN A 118 16.69 -24.11 8.61
CA ASN A 118 17.21 -25.39 9.06
C ASN A 118 18.37 -25.13 10.03
N ASN A 119 18.17 -25.49 11.30
CA ASN A 119 19.15 -25.27 12.36
C ASN A 119 20.40 -26.17 12.21
N GLU A 120 20.30 -27.27 11.46
CA GLU A 120 21.38 -28.27 11.31
C GLU A 120 22.37 -27.90 10.21
N SER A 121 21.88 -27.30 9.13
CA SER A 121 22.69 -26.89 7.97
C SER A 121 23.00 -25.39 7.95
N GLY A 122 22.36 -24.59 8.83
CA GLY A 122 22.51 -23.13 8.85
C GLY A 122 22.00 -22.44 7.58
N ALA A 123 21.27 -23.17 6.72
CA ALA A 123 20.78 -22.70 5.45
C ALA A 123 19.29 -22.33 5.53
N ALA A 124 18.92 -21.25 4.85
CA ALA A 124 17.51 -20.90 4.62
C ALA A 124 17.01 -21.72 3.42
N GLU A 125 15.98 -22.53 3.63
CA GLU A 125 15.36 -23.36 2.60
C GLU A 125 14.01 -22.78 2.17
N ILE A 126 13.76 -22.78 0.85
CA ILE A 126 12.48 -22.37 0.24
C ILE A 126 11.53 -23.56 0.27
N VAL A 127 10.50 -23.53 1.10
CA VAL A 127 9.44 -24.54 1.09
C VAL A 127 8.33 -24.06 0.17
N HIS A 128 8.17 -24.73 -0.99
CA HIS A 128 6.98 -24.56 -1.83
C HIS A 128 5.70 -24.82 -1.02
N PRO A 129 4.60 -24.11 -1.29
CA PRO A 129 3.40 -24.20 -0.46
C PRO A 129 2.86 -25.63 -0.41
N ALA A 130 3.16 -26.33 0.67
CA ALA A 130 2.55 -27.59 1.02
C ALA A 130 1.09 -27.33 1.46
N PRO A 131 0.18 -28.31 1.31
CA PRO A 131 -1.18 -28.21 1.84
C PRO A 131 -1.16 -27.85 3.33
N ARG A 132 -2.19 -27.14 3.80
CA ARG A 132 -2.40 -26.65 5.18
C ARG A 132 -1.67 -27.47 6.25
N PRO A 133 -1.07 -26.81 7.26
CA PRO A 133 -0.19 -27.46 8.23
C PRO A 133 -0.93 -28.58 8.94
N ALA A 134 -0.61 -29.82 8.58
CA ALA A 134 -0.53 -30.87 9.58
C ALA A 134 0.70 -30.50 10.41
N GLU A 135 0.47 -30.34 11.71
CA GLU A 135 1.48 -30.10 12.73
C GLU A 135 2.50 -31.25 12.72
N ASP A 136 3.55 -31.12 11.91
CA ASP A 136 4.74 -31.96 12.01
C ASP A 136 5.49 -31.52 13.28
N SER A 137 5.11 -32.17 14.37
CA SER A 137 5.67 -32.04 15.71
C SER A 137 7.06 -32.72 15.84
N SER A 138 7.63 -33.24 14.76
CA SER A 138 8.93 -33.94 14.77
C SER A 138 10.11 -33.06 14.37
N ASN A 139 9.89 -31.85 13.85
CA ASN A 139 10.98 -31.04 13.31
C ASN A 139 11.31 -29.82 14.19
N ASN A 140 12.54 -29.77 14.71
CA ASN A 140 13.07 -28.68 15.53
C ASN A 140 13.25 -27.35 14.75
N ASN A 141 12.89 -27.36 13.46
CA ASN A 141 12.93 -26.23 12.56
C ASN A 141 11.86 -25.22 12.97
N LYS A 142 12.32 -24.06 13.46
CA LYS A 142 11.44 -22.97 13.84
C LYS A 142 10.77 -22.43 12.57
N LEU A 143 9.49 -22.76 12.40
CA LEU A 143 8.62 -22.13 11.40
C LEU A 143 8.51 -20.64 11.75
N ILE A 144 9.32 -19.81 11.09
CA ILE A 144 9.12 -18.37 11.12
C ILE A 144 7.99 -18.10 10.12
N ARG A 145 6.77 -18.03 10.64
CA ARG A 145 5.62 -17.58 9.84
C ARG A 145 5.97 -16.19 9.31
N ALA A 146 6.13 -16.06 7.99
CA ALA A 146 6.09 -14.76 7.37
C ALA A 146 4.66 -14.25 7.57
N GLU A 147 4.47 -13.45 8.62
CA GLU A 147 3.19 -12.83 8.91
C GLU A 147 2.69 -12.14 7.63
N PRO A 148 1.43 -12.38 7.20
CA PRO A 148 0.89 -11.70 6.03
C PRO A 148 1.06 -10.19 6.24
N CYS A 149 1.39 -9.43 5.21
CA CYS A 149 1.64 -7.99 5.35
C CYS A 149 0.44 -7.25 5.99
N ILE A 150 -0.76 -7.81 5.87
CA ILE A 150 -1.99 -7.41 6.58
C ILE A 150 -1.89 -7.51 8.11
N SER A 151 -1.20 -8.51 8.66
CA SER A 151 -0.97 -8.68 10.12
C SER A 151 -0.04 -7.57 10.65
N ILE A 152 1.02 -7.23 9.89
CA ILE A 152 1.93 -6.12 10.22
C ILE A 152 1.21 -4.77 10.14
N MET A 153 0.34 -4.58 9.15
CA MET A 153 -0.48 -3.37 9.03
C MET A 153 -1.53 -3.25 10.14
N CYS A 154 -2.21 -4.35 10.50
CA CYS A 154 -3.12 -4.35 11.65
C CYS A 154 -2.35 -4.06 12.93
N CYS A 155 -1.16 -4.63 13.13
CA CYS A 155 -0.30 -4.27 14.26
C CYS A 155 0.11 -2.79 14.24
N PHE A 156 0.50 -2.22 13.10
CA PHE A 156 0.85 -0.80 13.03
C PHE A 156 -0.34 0.12 13.31
N VAL A 157 -1.53 -0.21 12.79
CA VAL A 157 -2.77 0.54 13.06
C VAL A 157 -3.21 0.37 14.52
N LEU A 158 -3.15 -0.85 15.07
CA LEU A 158 -3.52 -1.14 16.46
C LEU A 158 -2.51 -0.54 17.46
N VAL A 159 -1.22 -0.53 17.15
CA VAL A 159 -0.18 0.13 17.97
C VAL A 159 -0.36 1.65 17.95
N LYS A 160 -0.79 2.23 16.82
CA LYS A 160 -1.11 3.67 16.74
C LYS A 160 -2.43 4.05 17.40
N LEU A 161 -3.34 3.09 17.61
CA LEU A 161 -4.58 3.27 18.38
C LEU A 161 -4.41 2.96 19.88
N SER A 162 -3.24 2.41 20.28
CA SER A 162 -2.88 2.07 21.66
C SER A 162 -1.91 3.07 22.31
N SER A 163 -1.61 4.20 21.65
CA SER A 163 -0.86 5.34 22.20
C SER A 163 -1.69 6.61 22.12
#